data_AF-A0A1I3IDR1-F1
#
_entry.id   AF-A0A1I3IDR1-F1
#
_cell.length_a   1.000
_cell.length_b   1.000
_cell.length_c   1.000
_cell.angle_alpha   90.00
_cell.angle_beta   90.00
_cell.angle_gamma   90.00
#
_symmetry.space_group_name_H-M   'P 1'
#
loop_
_entity.id
_entity.type
_entity.pdbx_description
1 polymer ?
#
loop_
_entity_poly.entity_id
_entity_poly.type
_entity_poly.pdbx_seq_one_letter_code
_entity_poly.pdbx_strand_id
1 'polypeptide(L)'
;MLSNVLSSYIEHYHEPQSCQCRQCGCDLVKIGEDTTEQLDMEPARFFVHRHIRAQYACKTCEIITAEPVPPAVIDGGMAAPGLLAWVMTSKYLNPLPLYRLEQIAAREEVRLSRSTLAEWVGRVGVALQPLVDRLTWHLLQGSTLHADETPVAQLDPGNGKTRKAYLWAYRSNDLEPGPRIIIFDYQAGRSGRAYTKLPARLARSSAGG
;
A
#
# COMPACT_ATOMS: atom_id res chain seq x y z
N MET A 1 -21.18 2.15 -4.81
CA MET A 1 -20.59 1.89 -3.47
C MET A 1 -20.21 3.19 -2.77
N LEU A 2 -19.78 4.24 -3.49
CA LEU A 2 -19.44 5.56 -2.94
C LEU A 2 -20.61 6.56 -2.86
N SER A 3 -21.75 6.24 -3.48
CA SER A 3 -22.97 7.08 -3.53
C SER A 3 -23.57 7.46 -2.17
N ASN A 4 -23.17 6.77 -1.10
CA ASN A 4 -23.71 6.97 0.25
C ASN A 4 -22.81 7.88 1.12
N VAL A 5 -21.63 8.30 0.64
CA VAL A 5 -20.80 9.30 1.33
C VAL A 5 -21.37 10.69 0.98
N LEU A 6 -22.47 11.05 1.62
CA LEU A 6 -23.40 12.09 1.14
C LEU A 6 -22.92 13.55 1.26
N SER A 7 -21.67 13.88 1.62
CA SER A 7 -21.36 15.30 1.90
C SER A 7 -19.95 15.84 1.66
N SER A 8 -18.99 15.09 1.11
CA SER A 8 -17.68 15.69 0.79
C SER A 8 -17.02 15.08 -0.43
N TYR A 9 -17.32 15.66 -1.59
CA TYR A 9 -16.55 15.46 -2.81
C TYR A 9 -15.48 16.54 -2.91
N ILE A 10 -14.27 16.15 -3.29
CA ILE A 10 -13.21 17.05 -3.71
C ILE A 10 -12.99 16.81 -5.19
N GLU A 11 -13.34 17.80 -6.00
CA GLU A 11 -13.22 17.71 -7.45
C GLU A 11 -11.83 18.19 -7.91
N HIS A 12 -11.23 17.40 -8.80
CA HIS A 12 -9.95 17.68 -9.42
C HIS A 12 -10.15 17.68 -10.93
N TYR A 13 -9.94 18.83 -11.55
CA TYR A 13 -10.06 19.00 -12.99
C TYR A 13 -8.68 18.85 -13.63
N HIS A 14 -8.60 17.95 -14.60
CA HIS A 14 -7.38 17.60 -15.33
C HIS A 14 -7.55 17.97 -16.79
N GLU A 15 -6.71 18.88 -17.25
CA GLU A 15 -6.73 19.43 -18.60
C GLU A 15 -5.40 19.10 -19.29
N PRO A 16 -5.39 18.76 -20.59
CA PRO A 16 -4.16 18.57 -21.33
C PRO A 16 -3.29 19.83 -21.26
N GLN A 17 -1.97 19.65 -21.22
CA GLN A 17 -0.99 20.76 -21.19
C GLN A 17 -1.11 21.74 -22.37
N SER A 18 -1.73 21.32 -23.47
CA SER A 18 -2.00 22.16 -24.64
C SER A 18 -3.30 21.73 -25.30
N CYS A 19 -4.08 22.71 -25.75
CA CYS A 19 -5.26 22.52 -26.59
C CYS A 19 -4.92 22.44 -28.09
N GLN A 20 -3.66 22.23 -28.45
CA GLN A 20 -3.23 22.05 -29.84
C GLN A 20 -2.72 20.63 -30.08
N CYS A 21 -3.06 20.09 -31.24
CA CYS A 21 -2.58 18.78 -31.65
C CYS A 21 -1.06 18.81 -31.84
N ARG A 22 -0.35 17.91 -31.14
CA ARG A 22 1.12 17.80 -31.25
C ARG A 22 1.62 17.39 -32.64
N GLN A 23 0.74 16.84 -33.49
CA GLN A 23 1.11 16.35 -34.82
C GLN A 23 0.84 17.37 -35.93
N CYS A 24 -0.30 18.07 -35.90
CA CYS A 24 -0.69 19.01 -36.96
C CYS A 24 -0.83 20.47 -36.51
N GLY A 25 -0.76 20.76 -35.21
CA GLY A 25 -0.89 22.13 -34.67
C GLY A 25 -2.32 22.67 -34.64
N CYS A 26 -3.31 21.95 -35.17
CA CYS A 26 -4.71 22.38 -35.13
C CYS A 26 -5.28 22.37 -33.70
N ASP A 27 -6.27 23.21 -33.46
CA ASP A 27 -6.99 23.25 -32.20
C ASP A 27 -7.74 21.92 -31.95
N LEU A 28 -7.66 21.47 -30.70
CA LEU A 28 -8.35 20.30 -30.23
C LEU A 28 -9.78 20.64 -29.81
N VAL A 29 -10.71 19.71 -30.03
CA VAL A 29 -12.11 19.86 -29.62
C VAL A 29 -12.39 18.94 -28.45
N LYS A 30 -12.99 19.47 -27.38
CA LYS A 30 -13.45 18.66 -26.25
C LYS A 30 -14.59 17.76 -26.72
N ILE A 31 -14.42 16.44 -26.55
CA ILE A 31 -15.38 15.42 -27.00
C ILE A 31 -16.09 14.72 -25.84
N GLY A 32 -15.54 14.80 -24.63
CA GLY A 32 -16.10 14.15 -23.46
C GLY A 32 -15.27 14.37 -22.21
N GLU A 33 -15.67 13.70 -21.14
CA GLU A 33 -14.98 13.67 -19.86
C GLU A 33 -14.97 12.25 -19.32
N ASP A 34 -13.84 11.83 -18.77
CA ASP A 34 -13.73 10.61 -17.98
C ASP A 34 -13.67 10.98 -16.50
N THR A 35 -14.46 10.31 -15.67
CA THR A 35 -14.55 10.60 -14.23
C THR A 35 -14.16 9.37 -13.43
N THR A 36 -13.13 9.51 -12.60
CA THR A 36 -12.68 8.46 -11.68
C THR A 36 -12.84 8.91 -10.23
N GLU A 37 -13.40 8.04 -9.38
CA GLU A 37 -13.62 8.32 -7.97
C GLU A 37 -12.71 7.48 -7.07
N GLN A 38 -12.09 8.12 -6.08
CA GLN A 38 -11.30 7.48 -5.04
C GLN A 38 -11.80 7.89 -3.66
N LEU A 39 -12.03 6.91 -2.79
CA LEU A 39 -12.35 7.11 -1.39
C LEU A 39 -11.07 7.38 -0.61
N ASP A 40 -11.07 8.47 0.16
CA ASP A 40 -10.00 8.80 1.08
C ASP A 40 -10.52 8.95 2.52
N MET A 41 -9.58 9.00 3.46
CA MET A 41 -9.84 9.18 4.87
C MET A 41 -8.79 10.11 5.47
N GLU A 42 -9.28 11.19 6.05
CA GLU A 42 -8.56 11.97 7.06
C GLU A 42 -9.10 11.54 8.43
N PRO A 43 -8.32 11.66 9.52
CA PRO A 43 -8.81 11.32 10.85
C PRO A 43 -10.22 11.87 11.11
N ALA A 44 -11.16 10.97 11.43
CA ALA A 44 -12.58 11.22 11.67
C ALA A 44 -13.47 11.60 10.46
N ARG A 45 -12.97 11.57 9.21
CA ARG A 45 -13.80 11.89 8.02
C ARG A 45 -13.43 11.07 6.79
N PHE A 46 -14.43 10.42 6.21
CA PHE A 46 -14.34 9.85 4.86
C PHE A 46 -14.84 10.84 3.81
N PHE A 47 -14.17 10.88 2.66
CA PHE A 47 -14.51 11.77 1.55
C PHE A 47 -14.09 11.15 0.22
N VAL A 48 -14.57 11.71 -0.89
CA VAL A 48 -14.31 11.16 -2.23
C VAL A 48 -13.55 12.19 -3.07
N HIS A 49 -12.39 11.80 -3.57
CA HIS A 49 -11.73 12.49 -4.67
C HIS A 49 -12.41 12.12 -5.98
N ARG A 50 -12.94 13.12 -6.68
CA ARG A 50 -13.48 12.96 -8.03
C ARG A 50 -12.52 13.61 -9.01
N HIS A 51 -11.81 12.81 -9.79
CA HIS A 51 -10.93 13.30 -10.83
C HIS A 51 -11.67 13.30 -12.17
N ILE A 52 -11.83 14.48 -12.76
CA ILE A 52 -12.53 14.72 -14.01
C ILE A 52 -11.48 15.05 -15.07
N ARG A 53 -11.37 14.22 -16.10
CA ARG A 53 -10.37 14.35 -17.16
C ARG A 53 -11.05 14.66 -18.47
N ALA A 54 -10.83 15.87 -18.98
CA ALA A 54 -11.37 16.25 -20.27
C ALA A 54 -10.66 15.47 -21.40
N GLN A 55 -11.46 14.89 -22.28
CA GLN A 55 -11.00 14.20 -23.48
C GLN A 55 -11.14 15.13 -24.67
N TYR A 56 -10.06 15.30 -25.40
CA TYR A 56 -9.95 16.17 -26.56
C TYR A 56 -9.61 15.36 -27.80
N ALA A 57 -10.18 15.71 -28.94
CA ALA A 57 -9.88 15.07 -30.21
C ALA A 57 -9.35 16.07 -31.25
N CYS A 58 -8.37 15.64 -32.02
CA CYS A 58 -8.01 16.30 -33.26
C CYS A 58 -8.83 15.69 -34.40
N LYS A 59 -9.68 16.51 -35.06
CA LYS A 59 -10.49 16.03 -36.19
C LYS A 59 -9.67 15.68 -37.43
N THR A 60 -8.49 16.29 -37.60
CA THR A 60 -7.63 16.07 -38.77
C THR A 60 -6.78 14.80 -38.63
N CYS A 61 -6.25 14.54 -37.44
CA CYS A 61 -5.38 13.39 -37.18
C CYS A 61 -6.14 12.19 -36.59
N GLU A 62 -7.41 12.35 -36.22
CA GLU A 62 -8.24 11.32 -35.58
C GLU A 62 -7.64 10.75 -34.28
N ILE A 63 -6.91 11.59 -33.54
CA ILE A 63 -6.26 11.22 -32.26
C ILE A 63 -7.01 11.85 -31.09
N ILE A 64 -7.21 11.07 -30.03
CA ILE A 64 -7.75 11.51 -28.74
C ILE A 64 -6.59 11.75 -27.76
N THR A 65 -6.64 12.87 -27.04
CA THR A 65 -5.69 13.27 -26.01
C THR A 65 -6.44 13.60 -24.73
N ALA A 66 -5.92 13.12 -23.61
CA ALA A 66 -6.37 13.47 -22.27
C ALA A 66 -5.14 13.53 -21.35
N GLU A 67 -5.27 14.18 -20.19
CA GLU A 67 -4.22 14.12 -19.18
C GLU A 67 -4.07 12.66 -18.68
N PRO A 68 -2.85 12.11 -18.61
CA PRO A 68 -2.66 10.74 -18.17
C PRO A 68 -3.03 10.58 -16.69
N VAL A 69 -3.55 9.41 -16.34
CA VAL A 69 -3.82 9.06 -14.94
C VAL A 69 -2.47 8.89 -14.22
N PRO A 70 -2.22 9.62 -13.11
CA PRO A 70 -0.99 9.45 -12.36
C PRO A 70 -0.93 8.05 -11.72
N PRO A 71 0.26 7.49 -11.51
CA PRO A 71 0.41 6.21 -10.82
C PRO A 71 -0.22 6.25 -9.42
N ALA A 72 -0.88 5.17 -9.03
CA ALA A 72 -1.46 5.01 -7.70
C ALA A 72 -0.81 3.81 -6.99
N VAL A 73 -0.94 3.73 -5.66
CA VAL A 73 -0.46 2.56 -4.89
C VAL A 73 -1.17 1.27 -5.34
N ILE A 74 -2.46 1.39 -5.70
CA ILE A 74 -3.25 0.33 -6.31
C ILE A 74 -3.84 0.89 -7.59
N ASP A 75 -3.33 0.43 -8.74
CA ASP A 75 -3.78 0.89 -10.06
C ASP A 75 -5.27 0.62 -10.27
N GLY A 76 -6.00 1.66 -10.69
CA GLY A 76 -7.46 1.61 -10.85
C GLY A 76 -8.22 1.34 -9.54
N GLY A 77 -7.55 1.41 -8.39
CA GLY A 77 -8.12 1.13 -7.08
C GLY A 77 -9.01 2.26 -6.57
N MET A 78 -10.03 1.88 -5.82
CA MET A 78 -10.95 2.81 -5.15
C MET A 78 -10.31 3.55 -3.97
N ALA A 79 -9.23 3.04 -3.37
CA ALA A 79 -8.63 3.63 -2.18
C ALA A 79 -7.55 4.66 -2.54
N ALA A 80 -7.72 5.88 -2.05
CA ALA A 80 -6.68 6.89 -2.05
C ALA A 80 -5.63 6.60 -0.95
N PRO A 81 -4.45 7.26 -1.01
CA PRO A 81 -3.34 6.97 -0.08
C PRO A 81 -3.68 7.16 1.41
N GLY A 82 -4.51 8.15 1.78
CA GLY A 82 -4.89 8.39 3.18
C GLY A 82 -5.73 7.24 3.76
N LEU A 83 -6.68 6.71 2.97
CA LEU A 83 -7.45 5.52 3.35
C LEU A 83 -6.56 4.30 3.53
N LEU A 84 -5.61 4.06 2.62
CA LEU A 84 -4.65 2.97 2.75
C LEU A 84 -3.80 3.14 4.01
N ALA A 85 -3.31 4.36 4.27
CA ALA A 85 -2.56 4.68 5.48
C ALA A 85 -3.38 4.43 6.75
N TRP A 86 -4.65 4.83 6.77
CA TRP A 86 -5.56 4.56 7.88
C TRP A 86 -5.76 3.07 8.13
N VAL A 87 -5.98 2.27 7.07
CA VAL A 87 -6.12 0.80 7.21
C VAL A 87 -4.86 0.19 7.80
N MET A 88 -3.69 0.56 7.29
CA MET A 88 -2.41 -0.01 7.74
C MET A 88 -2.08 0.38 9.17
N THR A 89 -2.16 1.67 9.51
CA THR A 89 -1.89 2.16 10.87
C THR A 89 -2.90 1.61 11.87
N SER A 90 -4.18 1.58 11.52
CA SER A 90 -5.21 1.03 12.41
C SER A 90 -5.00 -0.46 12.67
N LYS A 91 -4.64 -1.23 11.65
CA LYS A 91 -4.40 -2.68 11.78
C LYS A 91 -3.15 -2.99 12.60
N TYR A 92 -2.04 -2.32 12.31
CA TYR A 92 -0.72 -2.72 12.82
C TYR A 92 -0.24 -1.88 14.02
N LEU A 93 -0.61 -0.60 14.12
CA LEU A 93 -0.24 0.27 15.23
C LEU A 93 -1.32 0.32 16.32
N ASN A 94 -2.61 0.24 15.95
CA ASN A 94 -3.75 0.37 16.89
C ASN A 94 -4.44 -0.96 17.25
N PRO A 95 -3.73 -2.09 17.15
CA PRO A 95 -4.28 -3.45 17.08
C PRO A 95 -5.77 -3.64 16.70
N LEU A 96 -6.23 -2.99 15.61
CA LEU A 96 -7.63 -3.14 15.16
C LEU A 96 -7.77 -4.24 14.09
N PRO A 97 -8.49 -5.33 14.36
CA PRO A 97 -8.75 -6.36 13.35
C PRO A 97 -9.64 -5.81 12.22
N LEU A 98 -9.50 -6.35 11.00
CA LEU A 98 -10.18 -5.82 9.80
C LEU A 98 -11.71 -5.79 9.91
N TYR A 99 -12.33 -6.74 10.63
CA TYR A 99 -13.78 -6.71 10.86
C TYR A 99 -14.22 -5.50 11.69
N ARG A 100 -13.35 -5.02 12.58
CA ARG A 100 -13.62 -3.83 13.40
C ARG A 100 -13.47 -2.57 12.57
N LEU A 101 -12.53 -2.54 11.62
CA LEU A 101 -12.40 -1.43 10.66
C LEU A 101 -13.61 -1.35 9.74
N GLU A 102 -14.10 -2.48 9.23
CA GLU A 102 -15.37 -2.58 8.48
C GLU A 102 -16.53 -1.97 9.28
N GLN A 103 -16.65 -2.31 10.57
CA GLN A 103 -17.69 -1.75 11.44
C GLN A 103 -17.52 -0.25 11.70
N ILE A 104 -16.28 0.24 11.85
CA ILE A 104 -16.00 1.67 12.03
C ILE A 104 -16.39 2.45 10.78
N ALA A 105 -15.97 1.98 9.59
CA ALA A 105 -16.35 2.59 8.32
C ALA A 105 -17.88 2.59 8.13
N ALA A 106 -18.55 1.50 8.48
CA ALA A 106 -20.00 1.38 8.36
C ALA A 106 -20.79 2.37 9.25
N ARG A 107 -20.23 2.81 10.39
CA ARG A 107 -20.83 3.86 11.23
C ARG A 107 -20.81 5.22 10.57
N GLU A 108 -19.84 5.46 9.70
CA GLU A 108 -19.73 6.64 8.85
C GLU A 108 -20.40 6.41 7.47
N GLU A 109 -21.31 5.43 7.40
CA GLU A 109 -22.06 5.05 6.18
C GLU A 109 -21.21 4.54 5.01
N VAL A 110 -19.92 4.26 5.25
CA VAL A 110 -18.99 3.71 4.27
C VAL A 110 -18.98 2.19 4.33
N ARG A 111 -19.45 1.54 3.28
CA ARG A 111 -19.46 0.07 3.18
C ARG A 111 -18.14 -0.45 2.62
N LEU A 112 -17.22 -0.85 3.51
CA LEU A 112 -15.96 -1.51 3.14
C LEU A 112 -15.99 -2.98 3.57
N SER A 113 -15.92 -3.89 2.61
CA SER A 113 -15.90 -5.33 2.93
C SER A 113 -14.56 -5.76 3.53
N ARG A 114 -14.58 -6.75 4.41
CA ARG A 114 -13.33 -7.38 4.93
C ARG A 114 -12.40 -7.92 3.85
N SER A 115 -12.93 -8.45 2.74
CA SER A 115 -12.12 -8.96 1.64
C SER A 115 -11.39 -7.82 0.91
N THR A 116 -12.08 -6.70 0.67
CA THR A 116 -11.47 -5.49 0.10
C THR A 116 -10.37 -4.95 1.01
N LEU A 117 -10.61 -4.84 2.32
CA LEU A 117 -9.60 -4.41 3.28
C LEU A 117 -8.39 -5.36 3.31
N ALA A 118 -8.61 -6.67 3.25
CA ALA A 118 -7.54 -7.67 3.21
C ALA A 118 -6.73 -7.60 1.93
N GLU A 119 -7.38 -7.39 0.78
CA GLU A 119 -6.71 -7.18 -0.50
C GLU A 119 -5.80 -5.95 -0.44
N TRP A 120 -6.31 -4.81 0.06
CA TRP A 120 -5.53 -3.59 0.19
C TRP A 120 -4.31 -3.77 1.08
N VAL A 121 -4.44 -4.46 2.21
CA VAL A 121 -3.29 -4.80 3.07
C VAL A 121 -2.23 -5.57 2.29
N GLY A 122 -2.63 -6.54 1.47
CA GLY A 122 -1.71 -7.30 0.63
C GLY A 122 -1.03 -6.45 -0.43
N ARG A 123 -1.79 -5.63 -1.17
CA ARG A 123 -1.28 -4.74 -2.22
C ARG A 123 -0.31 -3.69 -1.66
N VAL A 124 -0.65 -3.07 -0.54
CA VAL A 124 0.24 -2.12 0.15
C VAL A 124 1.50 -2.82 0.64
N GLY A 125 1.39 -4.06 1.15
CA GLY A 125 2.54 -4.88 1.52
C GLY A 125 3.52 -5.07 0.36
N VAL A 126 3.02 -5.36 -0.85
CA VAL A 126 3.84 -5.46 -2.06
C VAL A 126 4.44 -4.11 -2.44
N ALA A 127 3.65 -3.04 -2.42
CA ALA A 127 4.11 -1.69 -2.78
C ALA A 127 5.22 -1.17 -1.84
N LEU A 128 5.24 -1.62 -0.58
CA LEU A 128 6.26 -1.26 0.41
C LEU A 128 7.54 -2.10 0.35
N GLN A 129 7.60 -3.14 -0.49
CA GLN A 129 8.78 -4.02 -0.58
C GLN A 129 10.09 -3.25 -0.85
N PRO A 130 10.15 -2.25 -1.76
CA PRO A 130 11.38 -1.49 -1.99
C PRO A 130 11.90 -0.76 -0.75
N LEU A 131 10.98 -0.31 0.12
CA LEU A 131 11.34 0.30 1.40
C LEU A 131 11.92 -0.74 2.36
N VAL A 132 11.29 -1.92 2.45
CA VAL A 132 11.80 -3.04 3.25
C VAL A 132 13.19 -3.45 2.80
N ASP A 133 13.42 -3.56 1.49
CA ASP A 133 14.72 -3.91 0.92
C ASP A 133 15.78 -2.87 1.27
N ARG A 134 15.43 -1.57 1.18
CA ARG A 134 16.35 -0.47 1.53
C ARG A 134 16.67 -0.44 3.02
N LEU A 135 15.67 -0.62 3.88
CA LEU A 135 15.85 -0.70 5.33
C LEU A 135 16.69 -1.92 5.71
N THR A 136 16.47 -3.06 5.05
CA THR A 136 17.28 -4.28 5.23
C THR A 136 18.74 -4.00 4.89
N TRP A 137 18.99 -3.38 3.73
CA TRP A 137 20.34 -3.01 3.32
C TRP A 137 21.04 -2.12 4.36
N HIS A 138 20.34 -1.11 4.90
CA HIS A 138 20.88 -0.22 5.92
C HIS A 138 21.17 -0.95 7.24
N LEU A 139 20.24 -1.79 7.70
CA LEU A 139 20.39 -2.58 8.92
C LEU A 139 21.64 -3.46 8.86
N LEU A 140 21.94 -4.00 7.68
CA LEU A 140 23.09 -4.86 7.42
C LEU A 140 24.44 -4.14 7.33
N GLN A 141 24.45 -2.80 7.22
CA GLN A 141 25.69 -2.03 7.30
C GLN A 141 26.12 -1.79 8.75
N GLY A 142 25.23 -2.00 9.73
CA GLY A 142 25.53 -1.87 11.15
C GLY A 142 26.57 -2.90 11.61
N SER A 143 27.32 -2.57 12.66
CA SER A 143 28.30 -3.51 13.22
C SER A 143 27.62 -4.61 14.04
N THR A 144 26.44 -4.30 14.57
CA THR A 144 25.60 -5.19 15.35
C THR A 144 24.13 -5.04 14.96
N LEU A 145 23.38 -6.13 15.08
CA LEU A 145 21.91 -6.11 15.05
C LEU A 145 21.37 -7.04 16.11
N HIS A 146 20.16 -6.78 16.58
CA HIS A 146 19.45 -7.70 17.48
C HIS A 146 18.41 -8.48 16.68
N ALA A 147 18.27 -9.76 16.99
CA ALA A 147 17.28 -10.63 16.39
C ALA A 147 16.48 -11.33 17.49
N ASP A 148 15.16 -11.37 17.35
CA ASP A 148 14.26 -12.13 18.21
C ASP A 148 13.34 -13.02 17.36
N GLU A 149 13.13 -14.25 17.82
CA GLU A 149 12.24 -15.24 17.19
C GLU A 149 10.97 -15.38 18.02
N THR A 150 9.82 -14.96 17.47
CA THR A 150 8.52 -15.18 18.09
C THR A 150 7.74 -16.29 17.35
N PRO A 151 7.45 -17.44 17.99
CA PRO A 151 6.63 -18.48 17.36
C PRO A 151 5.16 -18.05 17.27
N VAL A 152 4.54 -18.30 16.13
CA VAL A 152 3.13 -17.96 15.86
C VAL A 152 2.35 -19.20 15.39
N ALA A 153 1.10 -19.32 15.84
CA ALA A 153 0.19 -20.35 15.36
C ALA A 153 -0.48 -19.87 14.06
N GLN A 154 -0.09 -20.48 12.93
CA GLN A 154 -0.66 -20.16 11.62
C GLN A 154 -1.75 -21.16 11.26
N LEU A 155 -2.88 -20.69 10.73
CA LEU A 155 -3.90 -21.55 10.16
C LEU A 155 -3.35 -22.34 8.96
N ASP A 156 -3.58 -23.66 8.95
CA ASP A 156 -3.31 -24.55 7.83
C ASP A 156 -4.62 -25.23 7.41
N PRO A 157 -5.47 -24.54 6.64
CA PRO A 157 -6.85 -24.94 6.39
C PRO A 157 -6.97 -26.30 5.68
N GLY A 158 -5.92 -26.77 4.98
CA GLY A 158 -5.90 -28.10 4.38
C GLY A 158 -5.84 -29.24 5.41
N ASN A 159 -5.33 -28.97 6.62
CA ASN A 159 -5.11 -29.97 7.67
C ASN A 159 -6.04 -29.79 8.89
N GLY A 160 -6.92 -28.78 8.88
CA GLY A 160 -7.85 -28.49 9.97
C GLY A 160 -7.18 -28.15 11.32
N LYS A 161 -5.86 -27.88 11.31
CA LYS A 161 -5.04 -27.58 12.47
C LYS A 161 -4.22 -26.32 12.22
N THR A 162 -3.68 -25.75 13.29
CA THR A 162 -2.64 -24.73 13.16
C THR A 162 -1.28 -25.41 13.02
N ARG A 163 -0.40 -24.80 12.23
CA ARG A 163 1.03 -25.14 12.18
C ARG A 163 1.85 -24.06 12.87
N LYS A 164 2.99 -24.46 13.44
CA LYS A 164 3.93 -23.52 14.06
C LYS A 164 4.75 -22.83 12.98
N ALA A 165 4.63 -21.52 12.91
CA ALA A 165 5.46 -20.64 12.07
C ALA A 165 6.24 -19.68 12.98
N TYR A 166 7.11 -18.87 12.39
CA TYR A 166 8.04 -18.01 13.12
C TYR A 166 8.02 -16.62 12.53
N LEU A 167 7.91 -15.61 13.38
CA LEU A 167 8.10 -14.21 13.03
C LEU A 167 9.42 -13.75 13.63
N TRP A 168 10.37 -13.41 12.78
CA TRP A 168 11.66 -12.86 13.17
C TRP A 168 11.59 -11.35 13.19
N ALA A 169 12.06 -10.73 14.27
CA ALA A 169 12.24 -9.29 14.36
C ALA A 169 13.74 -8.97 14.37
N TYR A 170 14.21 -8.27 13.34
CA TYR A 170 15.58 -7.74 13.27
C TYR A 170 15.54 -6.24 13.55
N ARG A 171 16.40 -5.76 14.45
CA ARG A 171 16.45 -4.34 14.80
C ARG A 171 17.86 -3.80 14.89
N SER A 172 18.00 -2.52 14.58
CA SER A 172 19.25 -1.77 14.79
C SER A 172 19.58 -1.67 16.27
N ASN A 173 20.87 -1.55 16.59
CA ASN A 173 21.34 -1.30 17.94
C ASN A 173 21.10 0.18 18.31
N ASP A 174 20.41 0.43 19.43
CA ASP A 174 20.10 1.79 19.91
C ASP A 174 21.36 2.58 20.35
N LEU A 175 22.49 1.90 20.55
CA LEU A 175 23.77 2.51 20.91
C LEU A 175 24.61 2.94 19.69
N GLU A 176 24.28 2.45 18.50
CA GLU A 176 24.94 2.86 17.27
C GLU A 176 24.31 4.15 16.71
N PRO A 177 25.10 5.10 16.19
CA PRO A 177 24.54 6.28 15.53
C PRO A 177 23.81 5.87 14.25
N GLY A 178 22.57 6.32 14.07
CA GLY A 178 21.80 6.04 12.87
C GLY A 178 20.30 5.98 13.08
N PRO A 179 19.53 5.69 12.02
CA PRO A 179 18.09 5.52 12.11
C PRO A 179 17.72 4.26 12.89
N ARG A 180 16.63 4.32 13.66
CA ARG A 180 16.03 3.15 14.30
C ARG A 180 15.29 2.34 13.25
N ILE A 181 15.72 1.10 13.02
CA ILE A 181 15.17 0.21 12.01
C ILE A 181 14.66 -1.06 12.70
N ILE A 182 13.45 -1.49 12.33
CA ILE A 182 12.87 -2.78 12.73
C ILE A 182 12.31 -3.44 11.46
N ILE A 183 12.65 -4.71 11.25
CA ILE A 183 12.25 -5.50 10.08
C ILE A 183 11.67 -6.82 10.58
N PHE A 184 10.49 -7.14 10.09
CA PHE A 184 9.82 -8.41 10.39
C PHE A 184 9.97 -9.36 9.20
N ASP A 185 10.39 -10.60 9.47
CA ASP A 185 10.49 -11.67 8.49
C ASP A 185 9.69 -12.89 8.92
N TYR A 186 8.72 -13.29 8.11
CA TYR A 186 7.87 -14.43 8.38
C TYR A 186 8.45 -15.70 7.75
N GLN A 187 8.55 -16.77 8.55
CA GLN A 187 9.09 -18.06 8.14
C GLN A 187 8.12 -19.20 8.50
N ALA A 188 7.82 -20.06 7.51
CA ALA A 188 6.92 -21.20 7.71
C ALA A 188 7.53 -22.35 8.53
N GLY A 189 8.84 -22.31 8.80
CA GLY A 189 9.55 -23.31 9.59
C GLY A 189 10.81 -22.73 10.24
N ARG A 190 11.42 -23.47 11.16
CA ARG A 190 12.59 -23.03 11.96
C ARG A 190 13.94 -23.24 11.27
N SER A 191 13.95 -23.86 10.08
CA SER A 191 15.19 -24.18 9.40
C SER A 191 15.90 -22.89 8.96
N GLY A 192 17.20 -22.77 9.29
CA GLY A 192 18.04 -21.59 9.07
C GLY A 192 18.22 -21.12 7.62
N ARG A 193 17.35 -21.52 6.67
CA ARG A 193 17.29 -20.89 5.34
C ARG A 193 16.83 -19.42 5.42
N ALA A 194 16.38 -18.94 6.58
CA ALA A 194 16.11 -17.53 6.85
C ALA A 194 17.34 -16.61 6.63
N TYR A 195 18.56 -17.13 6.80
CA TYR A 195 19.81 -16.40 6.55
C TYR A 195 20.12 -16.14 5.07
N THR A 196 19.21 -16.45 4.13
CA THR A 196 19.48 -16.30 2.69
C THR A 196 19.02 -14.95 2.14
N LYS A 197 18.15 -14.21 2.86
CA LYS A 197 17.74 -12.84 2.48
C LYS A 197 18.56 -11.74 3.16
N LEU A 198 19.19 -12.03 4.30
CA LEU A 198 20.26 -11.23 4.87
C LEU A 198 21.59 -11.80 4.31
N PRO A 199 22.52 -11.01 3.75
CA PRO A 199 23.79 -11.52 3.25
C PRO A 199 24.50 -12.31 4.35
N ALA A 200 25.15 -13.40 3.93
CA ALA A 200 25.76 -14.45 4.77
C ALA A 200 26.81 -13.99 5.82
N ARG A 201 27.04 -12.69 6.01
CA ARG A 201 27.94 -12.12 7.02
C ARG A 201 27.50 -12.37 8.46
N LEU A 202 26.21 -12.56 8.72
CA LEU A 202 25.69 -12.77 10.09
C LEU A 202 25.40 -14.23 10.46
N ALA A 203 25.49 -15.17 9.51
CA ALA A 203 25.16 -16.59 9.74
C ALA A 203 26.20 -17.36 10.58
N ARG A 204 27.24 -16.70 11.13
CA ARG A 204 28.36 -17.36 11.84
C ARG A 204 28.37 -17.20 13.36
N SER A 205 27.43 -16.45 13.96
CA SER A 205 27.49 -16.15 15.41
C SER A 205 26.43 -16.83 16.29
N SER A 206 25.41 -17.48 15.72
CA SER A 206 24.34 -18.16 16.48
C SER A 206 24.41 -19.70 16.46
N ALA A 207 25.47 -20.28 15.89
CA ALA A 207 25.76 -21.72 15.99
C ALA A 207 26.72 -21.98 17.16
N GLY A 208 26.24 -21.79 18.38
CA GLY A 208 26.99 -22.06 19.60
C GLY A 208 26.12 -21.84 20.83
N GLY A 209 25.58 -22.93 21.38
CA GLY A 209 24.70 -22.96 22.56
C GLY A 209 23.73 -24.12 22.52
#